data_AF-A0A9W6L3J9-F1
#
_entry.id   AF-A0A9W6L3J9-F1
#
_cell.length_a   1.000
_cell.length_b   1.000
_cell.length_c   1.000
_cell.angle_alpha   90.00
_cell.angle_beta   90.00
_cell.angle_gamma   90.00
#
_symmetry.space_group_name_H-M   'P 1'
#
loop_
_entity.id
_entity.type
_entity.pdbx_description
1 polymer ?
#
loop_
_entity_poly.entity_id
_entity_poly.type
_entity_poly.pdbx_seq_one_letter_code
_entity_poly.pdbx_strand_id
1 'polypeptide(L)'
;MSTFPGDASVDFVKQAPADRLPTLVRTRSGYRVFDPALIAGTHYQIDDTGTLVWTRLPAGSTALAVLAVGAVSGLLLGDGWLLTLLWAAVGVVVGTGLAGLALTLVHTIDSPERRYRHRTCGAPFSQDVTDRGSRAWELCVQAERLAATRSWVSGRVDRERQLPELLWAGVLGSGWAAEEIGRMANPSTGPDLRAPA
;
A
#
# COMPACT_ATOMS: atom_id res chain seq x y z
N MET A 1 19.48 27.50 -35.35
CA MET A 1 19.70 28.00 -33.98
C MET A 1 18.35 28.06 -33.28
N SER A 2 17.96 26.96 -32.63
CA SER A 2 17.22 26.89 -31.37
C SER A 2 16.99 25.40 -31.10
N THR A 3 17.88 24.84 -30.28
CA THR A 3 17.84 23.46 -29.82
C THR A 3 16.90 23.43 -28.61
N PHE A 4 15.82 22.66 -28.69
CA PHE A 4 14.96 22.39 -27.55
C PHE A 4 15.76 21.58 -26.50
N PRO A 5 15.90 22.04 -25.24
CA PRO A 5 16.22 21.14 -24.14
C PRO A 5 14.91 20.41 -23.81
N GLY A 6 14.87 19.08 -23.75
CA GLY A 6 15.73 18.23 -22.95
C GLY A 6 14.79 17.44 -22.04
N ASP A 7 14.92 16.12 -22.09
CA ASP A 7 14.18 15.11 -21.32
C ASP A 7 13.68 15.58 -19.95
N ALA A 8 12.36 15.62 -19.79
CA ALA A 8 11.75 15.37 -18.49
C ALA A 8 11.41 13.87 -18.41
N SER A 9 12.45 13.03 -18.42
CA SER A 9 12.31 11.69 -17.87
C SER A 9 11.87 11.88 -16.42
N VAL A 10 10.63 11.52 -16.10
CA VAL A 10 10.13 11.55 -14.72
C VAL A 10 11.08 10.67 -13.91
N ASP A 11 11.94 11.31 -13.12
CA ASP A 11 12.92 10.63 -12.29
C ASP A 11 12.18 9.64 -11.38
N PHE A 12 12.44 8.35 -11.60
CA PHE A 12 11.91 7.23 -10.85
C PHE A 12 12.59 7.14 -9.50
N VAL A 13 12.41 8.16 -8.66
CA VAL A 13 12.77 8.06 -7.26
C VAL A 13 11.77 7.10 -6.62
N LYS A 14 12.27 6.05 -5.96
CA LYS A 14 11.51 5.29 -4.96
C LYS A 14 10.92 6.28 -3.95
N GLN A 15 9.71 6.77 -4.20
CA GLN A 15 8.97 7.59 -3.24
C GLN A 15 8.92 6.85 -1.91
N ALA A 16 9.18 7.57 -0.83
CA ALA A 16 9.10 7.00 0.51
C ALA A 16 7.67 6.48 0.75
N PRO A 17 7.48 5.43 1.57
CA PRO A 17 6.16 4.85 1.84
C PRO A 17 5.11 5.86 2.33
N ALA A 18 5.54 6.98 2.92
CA ALA A 18 4.68 8.06 3.41
C ALA A 18 4.17 9.02 2.32
N ASP A 19 4.75 8.99 1.12
CA ASP A 19 4.46 9.93 0.02
C ASP A 19 3.57 9.31 -1.08
N ARG A 20 3.07 8.09 -0.86
CA ARG A 20 2.31 7.33 -1.86
C ARG A 20 0.85 7.21 -1.48
N LEU A 21 -0.01 7.25 -2.50
CA LEU A 21 -1.41 6.88 -2.36
C LEU A 21 -1.51 5.35 -2.28
N PRO A 22 -1.90 4.75 -1.14
CA PRO A 22 -1.80 3.30 -0.93
C PRO A 22 -2.74 2.46 -1.82
N THR A 23 -3.76 3.07 -2.42
CA THR A 23 -4.74 2.40 -3.29
C THR A 23 -4.48 2.60 -4.77
N LEU A 24 -3.44 3.34 -5.16
CA LEU A 24 -3.08 3.58 -6.55
C LEU A 24 -1.70 2.97 -6.85
N VAL A 25 -1.68 1.98 -7.74
CA VAL A 25 -0.47 1.30 -8.17
C VAL A 25 -0.21 1.59 -9.64
N ARG A 26 1.02 1.98 -9.96
CA ARG A 26 1.45 2.17 -11.33
C ARG A 26 1.98 0.86 -11.91
N THR A 27 1.37 0.38 -12.98
CA THR A 27 1.74 -0.85 -13.68
C THR A 27 2.52 -0.52 -14.96
N ARG A 28 3.05 -1.55 -15.64
CA ARG A 28 3.75 -1.35 -16.92
C ARG A 28 2.83 -0.82 -18.03
N SER A 29 1.55 -1.18 -17.98
CA SER A 29 0.55 -0.82 -18.98
C SER A 29 -0.27 0.41 -18.59
N GLY A 30 -0.26 0.81 -17.31
CA GLY A 30 -1.04 1.96 -16.87
C GLY A 30 -1.14 2.11 -15.36
N TYR A 31 -2.36 2.32 -14.87
CA TYR A 31 -2.66 2.39 -13.45
C TYR A 31 -3.60 1.25 -13.04
N ARG A 32 -3.46 0.81 -11.80
CA ARG A 32 -4.41 -0.06 -11.12
C ARG A 32 -4.88 0.66 -9.86
N VAL A 33 -6.18 0.91 -9.77
CA VAL A 33 -6.80 1.55 -8.62
C VAL A 33 -7.55 0.47 -7.83
N PHE A 34 -7.42 0.52 -6.52
CA PHE A 34 -8.09 -0.39 -5.61
C PHE A 34 -9.15 0.32 -4.77
N ASP A 35 -10.23 -0.37 -4.45
CA ASP A 35 -11.23 0.12 -3.50
C ASP A 35 -10.61 0.24 -2.09
N PRO A 36 -10.59 1.42 -1.45
CA PRO A 36 -10.10 1.57 -0.08
C PRO A 36 -10.83 0.69 0.94
N ALA A 37 -12.10 0.33 0.69
CA ALA A 37 -12.87 -0.58 1.55
C ALA A 37 -12.30 -2.01 1.58
N LEU A 38 -11.41 -2.37 0.66
CA LEU A 38 -10.65 -3.63 0.67
C LEU A 38 -9.73 -3.72 1.90
N ILE A 39 -9.04 -2.63 2.24
CA ILE A 39 -8.05 -2.58 3.33
C ILE A 39 -8.59 -1.89 4.60
N ALA A 40 -9.72 -1.19 4.50
CA ALA A 40 -10.35 -0.51 5.63
C ALA A 40 -10.60 -1.46 6.81
N GLY A 41 -10.10 -1.06 8.00
CA GLY A 41 -10.24 -1.85 9.23
C GLY A 41 -9.40 -3.14 9.27
N THR A 42 -8.48 -3.34 8.32
CA THR A 42 -7.59 -4.50 8.27
C THR A 42 -6.13 -4.12 8.54
N HIS A 43 -5.26 -5.11 8.67
CA HIS A 43 -3.80 -4.93 8.75
C HIS A 43 -3.10 -5.17 7.42
N TYR A 44 -3.85 -5.23 6.31
CA TYR A 44 -3.30 -5.36 4.98
C TYR A 44 -2.98 -4.00 4.37
N GLN A 45 -1.91 -3.94 3.59
CA GLN A 45 -1.56 -2.84 2.69
C GLN A 45 -1.30 -3.38 1.30
N ILE A 46 -1.45 -2.55 0.28
CA ILE A 46 -1.13 -2.90 -1.10
C ILE A 46 0.31 -2.47 -1.38
N ASP A 47 1.14 -3.37 -1.88
CA ASP A 47 2.51 -3.07 -2.26
C ASP A 47 2.63 -2.46 -3.67
N ASP A 48 3.86 -2.10 -4.05
CA ASP A 48 4.16 -1.51 -5.35
C ASP A 48 3.85 -2.42 -6.55
N THR A 49 3.65 -3.72 -6.30
CA THR A 49 3.30 -4.70 -7.34
C THR A 49 1.80 -4.94 -7.42
N GLY A 50 1.00 -4.34 -6.53
CA GLY A 50 -0.45 -4.52 -6.45
C GLY A 50 -0.86 -5.77 -5.69
N THR A 51 0.00 -6.28 -4.80
CA THR A 51 -0.26 -7.43 -3.93
C THR A 51 -0.59 -6.97 -2.52
N LEU A 52 -1.51 -7.68 -1.87
CA LEU A 52 -1.90 -7.43 -0.48
C LEU A 52 -0.87 -8.04 0.46
N VAL A 53 -0.24 -7.21 1.28
CA VAL A 53 0.79 -7.58 2.25
C VAL A 53 0.31 -7.28 3.66
N TRP A 54 0.47 -8.24 4.58
CA TRP A 54 0.13 -8.07 5.99
C TRP A 54 1.23 -7.30 6.73
N THR A 55 0.88 -6.20 7.39
CA THR A 55 1.86 -5.25 7.94
C THR A 55 2.29 -5.49 9.39
N ARG A 56 1.67 -6.45 10.09
CA ARG A 56 1.81 -6.55 11.56
C ARG A 56 2.87 -7.47 12.13
N LEU A 57 3.76 -8.05 11.31
CA LEU A 57 4.89 -8.80 11.85
C LEU A 57 6.16 -7.99 11.62
N PRO A 58 6.65 -7.21 12.61
CA PRO A 58 8.02 -6.73 12.55
C PRO A 58 8.88 -7.97 12.37
N ALA A 59 9.62 -8.07 11.26
CA ALA A 59 10.34 -9.27 10.88
C ALA A 59 11.27 -9.81 11.99
N GLY A 60 11.70 -8.95 12.92
CA GLY A 60 12.47 -9.32 14.10
C GLY A 60 11.69 -10.10 15.17
N SER A 61 10.38 -9.93 15.30
CA SER A 61 9.57 -10.58 16.34
C SER A 61 9.35 -12.08 16.10
N THR A 62 9.10 -12.47 14.86
CA THR A 62 8.98 -13.88 14.46
C THR A 62 10.33 -14.58 14.53
N ALA A 63 11.41 -13.91 14.10
CA ALA A 63 12.76 -14.43 14.22
C ALA A 63 13.15 -14.67 15.69
N LEU A 64 12.87 -13.71 16.58
CA LEU A 64 13.12 -13.87 18.02
C LEU A 64 12.33 -15.02 18.64
N ALA A 65 11.04 -15.16 18.29
CA ALA A 65 10.22 -16.24 18.80
C ALA A 65 10.74 -17.62 18.36
N VAL A 66 11.11 -17.76 17.08
CA VAL A 66 11.69 -19.02 16.56
C VAL A 66 13.02 -19.34 17.23
N LEU A 67 13.90 -18.34 17.41
CA LEU A 67 15.18 -18.52 18.10
C LEU A 67 14.99 -18.89 19.57
N ALA A 68 14.01 -18.29 20.25
CA ALA A 68 13.68 -18.63 21.64
C ALA A 68 13.19 -20.08 21.76
N VAL A 69 12.34 -20.55 20.85
CA VAL A 69 11.90 -21.95 20.80
C VAL A 69 13.08 -22.90 20.57
N GLY A 70 14.01 -22.54 19.66
CA GLY A 70 15.26 -23.26 19.47
C GLY A 70 16.09 -23.34 20.76
N ALA A 71 16.36 -22.20 21.39
CA ALA A 71 17.17 -22.14 22.61
C ALA A 71 16.56 -22.96 23.76
N VAL A 72 15.24 -22.85 23.98
CA VAL A 72 14.52 -23.62 25.00
C VAL A 72 14.58 -25.14 24.71
N SER A 73 14.42 -25.54 23.44
CA SER A 73 14.51 -26.96 23.05
C SER A 73 15.90 -27.53 23.30
N GLY A 74 16.95 -26.78 22.96
CA GLY A 74 18.34 -27.16 23.24
C GLY A 74 18.62 -27.30 24.74
N LEU A 75 18.16 -26.34 25.55
CA LEU A 75 18.37 -26.33 27.00
C LEU A 75 17.63 -27.44 27.76
N LEU A 76 16.44 -27.84 27.29
CA LEU A 76 15.62 -28.84 27.97
C LEU A 76 15.95 -30.29 27.58
N LEU A 77 16.46 -30.51 26.36
CA LEU A 77 16.64 -31.85 25.78
C LEU A 77 18.10 -32.22 25.52
N GLY A 78 19.02 -31.25 25.62
CA GLY A 78 20.42 -31.44 25.33
C GLY A 78 21.23 -31.90 26.53
N ASP A 79 21.61 -33.18 26.57
CA ASP A 79 22.66 -33.67 27.46
C ASP A 79 24.03 -33.54 26.77
N GLY A 80 24.70 -32.42 27.01
CA GLY A 80 26.00 -32.09 26.42
C GLY A 80 25.92 -31.14 25.22
N TRP A 81 27.05 -30.52 24.89
CA TRP A 81 27.10 -29.37 23.98
C TRP A 81 26.64 -29.69 22.55
N LEU A 82 27.01 -30.86 22.00
CA LEU A 82 26.59 -31.30 20.66
C LEU A 82 25.09 -31.58 20.58
N LEU A 83 24.55 -32.27 21.59
CA LEU A 83 23.12 -32.59 21.67
C LEU A 83 22.28 -31.31 21.88
N THR A 84 22.78 -30.36 22.66
CA THR A 84 22.16 -29.03 22.85
C THR A 84 22.03 -28.28 21.53
N LEU A 85 23.12 -28.21 20.74
CA LEU A 85 23.11 -27.54 19.42
C LEU A 85 22.17 -28.24 18.43
N LEU A 86 22.16 -29.57 18.42
CA LEU A 86 21.29 -30.35 17.54
C LEU A 86 19.81 -30.11 17.88
N TRP A 87 19.41 -30.20 19.15
CA TRP A 87 18.04 -29.95 19.57
C TRP A 87 17.63 -28.48 19.37
N ALA A 88 18.55 -27.54 19.52
CA ALA A 88 18.28 -26.15 19.20
C ALA A 88 17.99 -25.95 17.70
N ALA A 89 18.79 -26.57 16.82
CA ALA A 89 18.54 -26.53 15.38
C ALA A 89 17.20 -27.17 15.00
N VAL A 90 16.85 -28.32 15.59
CA VAL A 90 15.55 -28.97 15.38
C VAL A 90 14.40 -28.06 15.84
N GLY A 91 14.53 -27.43 17.03
CA GLY A 91 13.54 -26.50 17.54
C GLY A 91 13.32 -25.28 16.64
N VAL A 92 14.39 -24.72 16.06
CA VAL A 92 14.30 -23.64 15.06
C VAL A 92 13.54 -24.10 13.81
N VAL A 93 13.87 -25.28 13.27
CA VAL A 93 13.21 -25.82 12.07
C VAL A 93 11.72 -26.04 12.32
N VAL A 94 11.36 -26.70 13.43
CA VAL A 94 9.96 -26.94 13.82
C VAL A 94 9.21 -25.64 14.09
N GLY A 95 9.83 -24.70 14.81
CA GLY A 95 9.24 -23.38 15.10
C GLY A 95 8.99 -22.57 13.83
N THR A 96 9.91 -22.60 12.87
CA THR A 96 9.74 -21.95 11.57
C THR A 96 8.58 -22.58 10.79
N GLY A 97 8.50 -23.91 10.76
CA GLY A 97 7.41 -24.64 10.10
C GLY A 97 6.04 -24.29 10.68
N LEU A 98 5.91 -24.27 12.02
CA LEU A 98 4.68 -23.89 12.71
C LEU A 98 4.28 -22.43 12.46
N ALA A 99 5.25 -21.51 12.49
CA ALA A 99 5.00 -20.09 12.18
C ALA A 99 4.50 -19.91 10.73
N GLY A 100 5.12 -20.61 9.77
CA GLY A 100 4.67 -20.61 8.38
C GLY A 100 3.26 -21.19 8.21
N LEU A 101 2.94 -22.27 8.94
CA LEU A 101 1.61 -22.87 8.92
C LEU A 101 0.56 -21.92 9.53
N ALA A 102 0.85 -21.29 10.66
CA ALA A 102 -0.02 -20.30 11.28
C ALA A 102 -0.29 -19.11 10.35
N LEU A 103 0.75 -18.58 9.68
CA LEU A 103 0.61 -17.52 8.68
C LEU A 103 -0.27 -17.93 7.50
N THR A 104 -0.10 -19.16 7.02
CA THR A 104 -0.91 -19.74 5.94
C THR A 104 -2.37 -19.90 6.38
N LEU A 105 -2.61 -20.34 7.62
CA LEU A 105 -3.94 -20.50 8.19
C LEU A 105 -4.66 -19.14 8.35
N VAL A 106 -3.94 -18.12 8.81
CA VAL A 106 -4.48 -16.75 8.92
C VAL A 106 -4.85 -16.22 7.53
N HIS A 107 -4.01 -16.41 6.51
CA HIS A 107 -4.32 -15.95 5.15
C HIS A 107 -5.49 -16.70 4.50
N THR A 108 -5.69 -17.98 4.84
CA THR A 108 -6.80 -18.77 4.29
C THR A 108 -8.13 -18.47 4.96
N ILE A 109 -8.12 -18.22 6.28
CA ILE A 109 -9.34 -17.90 7.04
C ILE A 109 -9.74 -16.43 6.89
N ASP A 110 -8.76 -15.52 6.85
CA ASP A 110 -8.98 -14.06 6.86
C ASP A 110 -8.54 -13.39 5.56
N SER A 111 -8.94 -13.95 4.41
CA SER A 111 -8.70 -13.29 3.12
C SER A 111 -9.54 -12.01 3.02
N PRO A 112 -8.90 -10.82 2.98
CA PRO A 112 -9.62 -9.54 2.90
C PRO A 112 -10.46 -9.46 1.62
N GLU A 113 -10.01 -10.10 0.54
CA GLU A 113 -10.75 -10.21 -0.71
C GLU A 113 -12.06 -10.99 -0.54
N ARG A 114 -12.03 -12.11 0.19
CA ARG A 114 -13.22 -12.93 0.43
C ARG A 114 -14.24 -12.18 1.28
N ARG A 115 -13.78 -11.48 2.32
CA ARG A 115 -14.62 -10.61 3.15
C ARG A 115 -15.19 -9.44 2.33
N TYR A 116 -14.39 -8.82 1.48
CA TYR A 116 -14.83 -7.74 0.60
C TYR A 116 -15.93 -8.23 -0.34
N ARG A 117 -15.70 -9.31 -1.10
CA ARG A 117 -16.70 -9.86 -2.04
C ARG A 117 -17.99 -10.25 -1.34
N HIS A 118 -17.93 -10.76 -0.12
CA HIS A 118 -19.13 -11.05 0.67
C HIS A 118 -19.92 -9.78 1.03
N ARG A 119 -19.24 -8.67 1.33
CA ARG A 119 -19.90 -7.38 1.65
C ARG A 119 -20.45 -6.67 0.42
N THR A 120 -19.75 -6.74 -0.71
CA THR A 120 -20.07 -6.00 -1.94
C THR A 120 -20.74 -6.85 -3.01
N CYS A 121 -21.25 -8.03 -2.65
CA CYS A 121 -21.92 -8.96 -3.57
C CYS A 121 -21.08 -9.31 -4.82
N GLY A 122 -19.76 -9.44 -4.65
CA GLY A 122 -18.84 -9.81 -5.74
C GLY A 122 -18.43 -8.65 -6.66
N ALA A 123 -18.67 -7.39 -6.27
CA ALA A 123 -18.14 -6.24 -6.98
C ALA A 123 -16.61 -6.33 -7.16
N PRO A 124 -16.05 -5.81 -8.27
CA PRO A 124 -14.61 -5.71 -8.41
C PRO A 124 -14.03 -4.82 -7.29
N PHE A 125 -12.86 -5.21 -6.80
CA PHE A 125 -12.09 -4.44 -5.80
C PHE A 125 -10.92 -3.69 -6.41
N SER A 126 -10.68 -3.89 -7.72
CA SER A 126 -9.62 -3.22 -8.47
C SER A 126 -10.09 -2.91 -9.89
N GLN A 127 -9.62 -1.80 -10.44
CA GLN A 127 -9.87 -1.41 -11.81
C GLN A 127 -8.56 -1.02 -12.50
N ASP A 128 -8.32 -1.65 -13.66
CA ASP A 128 -7.17 -1.35 -14.51
C ASP A 128 -7.53 -0.22 -15.47
N VAL A 129 -6.72 0.85 -15.43
CA VAL A 129 -6.84 2.03 -16.29
C VAL A 129 -5.64 2.03 -17.23
N THR A 130 -5.84 1.52 -18.44
CA THR A 130 -4.80 1.37 -19.47
C THR A 130 -4.93 2.38 -20.61
N ASP A 131 -6.12 2.93 -20.83
CA ASP A 131 -6.37 3.93 -21.86
C ASP A 131 -5.87 5.31 -21.43
N ARG A 132 -4.76 5.75 -22.05
CA ARG A 132 -4.09 7.03 -21.74
C ARG A 132 -4.90 8.26 -22.12
N GLY A 133 -5.87 8.13 -23.03
CA GLY A 133 -6.75 9.23 -23.43
C GLY A 133 -8.01 9.33 -22.55
N SER A 134 -8.21 8.40 -21.62
CA SER A 134 -9.42 8.35 -20.81
C SER A 134 -9.38 9.37 -19.67
N ARG A 135 -10.55 9.88 -19.29
CA ARG A 135 -10.73 10.72 -18.10
C ARG A 135 -10.24 10.01 -16.82
N ALA A 136 -10.40 8.69 -16.74
CA ALA A 136 -9.91 7.89 -15.62
C ALA A 136 -8.37 7.93 -15.51
N TRP A 137 -7.66 7.94 -16.64
CA TRP A 137 -6.21 8.07 -16.66
C TRP A 137 -5.75 9.43 -16.17
N GLU A 138 -6.39 10.51 -16.65
CA GLU A 138 -6.09 11.87 -16.19
C GLU A 138 -6.29 12.02 -14.67
N LEU A 139 -7.35 11.42 -14.13
CA LEU A 139 -7.62 11.39 -12.68
C LEU A 139 -6.53 10.63 -11.92
N CYS A 140 -6.07 9.49 -12.42
CA CYS A 140 -4.98 8.75 -11.79
C CYS A 140 -3.69 9.58 -11.75
N VAL A 141 -3.33 10.23 -12.86
CA VAL A 141 -2.16 11.12 -12.94
C VAL A 141 -2.30 12.30 -11.98
N GLN A 142 -3.49 12.89 -11.90
CA GLN A 142 -3.74 14.02 -11.01
C GLN A 142 -3.66 13.62 -9.53
N ALA A 143 -4.23 12.48 -9.16
CA ALA A 143 -4.14 11.95 -7.80
C ALA A 143 -2.71 11.56 -7.43
N GLU A 144 -1.93 10.97 -8.34
CA GLU A 144 -0.50 10.68 -8.15
C GLU A 144 0.29 11.97 -7.87
N ARG A 145 0.07 13.02 -8.68
CA ARG A 145 0.71 14.32 -8.48
C ARG A 145 0.32 14.96 -7.15
N LEU A 146 -0.96 14.88 -6.78
CA LEU A 146 -1.47 15.41 -5.51
C LEU A 146 -0.83 14.69 -4.32
N ALA A 147 -0.77 13.36 -4.35
CA ALA A 147 -0.14 12.55 -3.31
C ALA A 147 1.36 12.85 -3.16
N ALA A 148 2.04 13.20 -4.25
CA ALA A 148 3.44 13.61 -4.22
C ALA A 148 3.69 14.99 -3.58
N THR A 149 2.64 15.79 -3.30
CA THR A 149 2.82 17.13 -2.71
C THR A 149 3.05 17.07 -1.19
N ARG A 150 3.93 17.94 -0.66
CA ARG A 150 4.14 18.06 0.80
C ARG A 150 2.87 18.44 1.55
N SER A 151 1.95 19.17 0.91
CA SER A 151 0.66 19.55 1.49
C SER A 151 -0.26 18.36 1.72
N TRP A 152 -0.18 17.33 0.87
CA TRP A 152 -0.89 16.07 1.10
C TRP A 152 -0.19 15.23 2.18
N VAL A 153 1.14 15.11 2.11
CA VAL A 153 1.93 14.36 3.11
C VAL A 153 1.70 14.90 4.53
N SER A 154 1.68 16.23 4.68
CA SER A 154 1.38 16.92 5.95
C SER A 154 -0.10 16.92 6.34
N GLY A 155 -1.00 16.35 5.51
CA GLY A 155 -2.44 16.28 5.79
C GLY A 155 -3.16 17.64 5.74
N ARG A 156 -2.58 18.64 5.07
CA ARG A 156 -3.16 20.00 4.97
C ARG A 156 -4.29 20.06 3.95
N VAL A 157 -4.16 19.35 2.82
CA VAL A 157 -5.16 19.36 1.73
C VAL A 157 -6.22 18.28 1.90
N ASP A 158 -5.83 17.13 2.43
CA ASP A 158 -6.72 15.99 2.62
C ASP A 158 -6.59 15.47 4.06
N ARG A 159 -7.19 16.23 4.99
CA ARG A 159 -7.08 15.98 6.43
C ARG A 159 -7.76 14.67 6.83
N GLU A 160 -8.84 14.33 6.15
CA GLU A 160 -9.62 13.12 6.39
C GLU A 160 -9.14 11.91 5.57
N ARG A 161 -8.11 12.09 4.71
CA ARG A 161 -7.56 11.04 3.85
C ARG A 161 -8.62 10.44 2.91
N GLN A 162 -9.49 11.28 2.35
CA GLN A 162 -10.57 10.91 1.43
C GLN A 162 -10.10 10.70 -0.02
N LEU A 163 -8.89 11.14 -0.39
CA LEU A 163 -8.38 11.03 -1.77
C LEU A 163 -8.47 9.61 -2.36
N PRO A 164 -8.17 8.52 -1.62
CA PRO A 164 -8.41 7.14 -2.08
C PRO A 164 -9.87 6.84 -2.46
N GLU A 165 -10.83 7.32 -1.67
CA GLU A 165 -12.27 7.09 -1.89
C GLU A 165 -12.77 7.89 -3.10
N LEU A 166 -12.36 9.15 -3.21
CA LEU A 166 -12.67 10.01 -4.35
C LEU A 166 -12.09 9.45 -5.64
N LEU A 167 -10.86 8.93 -5.60
CA LEU A 167 -10.22 8.35 -6.78
C LEU A 167 -10.97 7.11 -7.26
N TRP A 168 -11.33 6.22 -6.35
CA TRP A 168 -12.11 5.02 -6.67
C TRP A 168 -13.48 5.38 -7.28
N ALA A 169 -14.22 6.29 -6.62
CA ALA A 169 -15.51 6.75 -7.12
C ALA A 169 -15.40 7.44 -8.50
N GLY A 170 -14.37 8.25 -8.70
CA GLY A 170 -14.10 8.96 -9.96
C GLY A 170 -13.75 8.02 -11.12
N VAL A 171 -12.93 6.99 -10.86
CA VAL A 171 -12.56 5.97 -11.85
C VAL A 171 -13.75 5.06 -12.21
N LEU A 172 -14.69 4.85 -11.29
CA LEU A 172 -15.98 4.23 -11.57
C LEU A 172 -16.97 5.13 -12.32
N GLY A 173 -16.60 6.38 -12.62
CA GLY A 173 -17.39 7.31 -13.43
C GLY A 173 -18.15 8.39 -12.65
N SER A 174 -17.91 8.54 -11.35
CA SER A 174 -18.57 9.59 -10.54
C SER A 174 -17.99 10.96 -10.85
N GLY A 175 -18.74 11.79 -11.59
CA GLY A 175 -18.29 13.13 -12.00
C GLY A 175 -17.96 14.08 -10.84
N TRP A 176 -18.73 14.01 -9.75
CA TRP A 176 -18.51 14.85 -8.56
C TRP A 176 -17.17 14.57 -7.86
N ALA A 177 -16.73 13.31 -7.84
CA ALA A 177 -15.48 12.91 -7.21
C ALA A 177 -14.27 13.42 -8.01
N ALA A 178 -14.38 13.37 -9.34
CA ALA A 178 -13.41 13.97 -10.24
C ALA A 178 -13.29 15.50 -10.03
N GLU A 179 -14.41 16.19 -9.84
CA GLU A 179 -14.43 17.63 -9.56
C GLU A 179 -13.83 17.97 -8.19
N GLU A 180 -14.08 17.16 -7.17
CA GLU A 180 -13.49 17.34 -5.83
C GLU A 180 -11.97 17.14 -5.86
N ILE A 181 -11.46 16.10 -6.55
CA ILE A 181 -10.02 15.93 -6.78
C ILE A 181 -9.44 17.15 -7.51
N GLY A 182 -10.18 17.67 -8.50
CA GLY A 182 -9.88 18.92 -9.19
C GLY A 182 -9.69 20.10 -8.24
N ARG A 183 -10.63 20.29 -7.31
CA ARG A 183 -10.60 21.34 -6.28
C ARG A 183 -9.47 21.15 -5.27
N MET A 184 -9.17 19.91 -4.88
CA MET A 184 -8.05 19.62 -3.97
C MET A 184 -6.69 19.87 -4.62
N ALA A 185 -6.54 19.54 -5.91
CA ALA A 185 -5.31 19.73 -6.66
C ALA A 185 -5.05 21.20 -7.02
N ASN A 186 -6.11 21.94 -7.31
CA ASN A 186 -6.07 23.37 -7.55
C ASN A 186 -6.95 24.06 -6.50
N PRO A 187 -6.51 24.13 -5.23
CA PRO A 187 -7.24 24.88 -4.23
C PRO A 187 -7.39 26.28 -4.77
N SER A 188 -8.62 26.80 -4.81
CA SER A 188 -8.87 28.17 -5.24
C SER A 188 -7.96 29.06 -4.42
N THR A 189 -6.91 29.58 -5.05
CA THR A 189 -6.13 30.67 -4.53
C THR A 189 -7.13 31.82 -4.41
N GLY A 190 -7.67 31.98 -3.20
CA GLY A 190 -8.41 33.18 -2.82
C GLY A 190 -7.59 34.40 -3.23
N PRO A 191 -8.27 35.53 -3.51
CA PRO A 191 -7.73 36.65 -4.26
C PRO A 191 -6.32 36.96 -3.79
N ASP A 192 -5.39 37.01 -4.75
CA ASP A 192 -4.04 37.54 -4.57
C ASP A 192 -4.07 38.56 -3.44
N LEU A 193 -3.37 38.28 -2.33
CA LEU A 193 -2.92 39.32 -1.42
C LEU A 193 -1.88 40.16 -2.19
N ARG A 194 -2.31 40.79 -3.28
CA ARG A 194 -1.71 42.00 -3.78
C ARG A 194 -2.03 43.07 -2.78
N ALA A 195 -0.96 43.73 -2.35
CA ALA A 195 -0.85 45.11 -1.90
C ALA A 195 -0.44 45.26 -0.42
N PRO A 196 0.36 46.30 -0.08
CA PRO A 196 0.46 47.56 -0.81
C PRO A 196 1.87 48.00 -1.24
N ALA A 197 1.81 49.08 -2.03
CA ALA A 197 2.84 49.88 -2.68
C ALA A 197 4.18 50.04 -1.93
#